data_AF-A0A0J6HKC6-F1
#
_entry.id   AF-A0A0J6HKC6-F1
#
_cell.length_a   1.000
_cell.length_b   1.000
_cell.length_c   1.000
_cell.angle_alpha   90.00
_cell.angle_beta   90.00
_cell.angle_gamma   90.00
#
_symmetry.space_group_name_H-M   'P 1'
#
loop_
_entity.id
_entity.type
_entity.pdbx_description
1 polymer ?
#
loop_
_entity_poly.entity_id
_entity_poly.type
_entity_poly.pdbx_seq_one_letter_code
_entity_poly.pdbx_strand_id
1 'polypeptide(L)' 'MTTSPVKTLIDEQLDEIESKLILLGFGLPFNEVIGKPREMRVANLPQRLAATMKGGRIAVRVRS' A
#
# COMPACT_ATOMS: atom_id res chain seq x y z
N MET A 1 24.62 30.72 -3.85
CA MET A 1 23.55 30.10 -3.05
C MET A 1 22.46 29.68 -4.01
N THR A 2 22.24 28.39 -4.20
CA THR A 2 21.14 27.88 -5.02
C THR A 2 19.93 27.69 -4.11
N THR A 3 18.90 28.51 -4.28
CA THR A 3 17.62 28.34 -3.59
C THR A 3 17.05 26.98 -4.01
N SER A 4 16.69 26.13 -3.04
CA SER A 4 15.97 24.88 -3.34
C SER A 4 14.69 25.23 -4.09
N PRO A 5 14.27 24.43 -5.10
CA PRO A 5 13.00 24.66 -5.78
C PRO A 5 11.89 24.73 -4.73
N VAL A 6 11.13 25.82 -4.72
CA VAL A 6 9.91 25.91 -3.91
C VAL A 6 8.96 24.87 -4.46
N LYS A 7 8.53 23.93 -3.60
CA LYS A 7 7.52 22.94 -4.00
C LYS A 7 6.30 23.67 -4.53
N THR A 8 5.81 23.25 -5.68
CA THR A 8 4.58 23.80 -6.22
C THR A 8 3.39 23.25 -5.45
N LEU A 9 2.25 23.94 -5.50
CA LEU A 9 0.99 23.43 -4.95
C LEU A 9 0.66 22.02 -5.49
N ILE A 10 1.04 21.73 -6.74
CA ILE A 10 0.84 20.43 -7.37
C ILE A 10 1.71 19.37 -6.68
N ASP A 11 2.97 19.68 -6.37
CA ASP A 11 3.87 18.73 -5.69
C ASP A 11 3.36 18.38 -4.29
N GLU A 12 2.85 19.36 -3.55
CA GLU A 12 2.27 19.15 -2.22
C GLU A 12 1.00 18.28 -2.28
N GLN A 13 0.15 18.50 -3.28
CA GLN A 13 -1.04 17.69 -3.50
C GLN A 13 -0.71 16.25 -3.92
N LEU A 14 0.32 16.06 -4.74
CA LEU A 14 0.81 14.74 -5.10
C LEU A 14 1.35 13.98 -3.89
N ASP A 15 2.16 14.63 -3.04
CA ASP A 15 2.65 14.06 -1.78
C ASP A 15 1.48 13.67 -0.85
N GLU A 16 0.45 14.50 -0.77
CA GLU A 16 -0.75 14.22 0.04
C GLU A 16 -1.52 13.01 -0.49
N ILE A 17 -1.71 12.92 -1.80
CA ILE A 17 -2.37 11.78 -2.47
C ILE A 17 -1.57 10.49 -2.24
N GLU A 18 -0.25 10.52 -2.41
CA GLU A 18 0.62 9.37 -2.14
C GLU A 18 0.55 8.93 -0.69
N SER A 19 0.55 9.87 0.27
CA SER A 19 0.42 9.56 1.70
C SER A 19 -0.91 8.86 2.02
N LYS A 20 -2.01 9.29 1.37
CA LYS A 20 -3.34 8.70 1.53
C LYS A 20 -3.47 7.36 0.82
N LEU A 21 -2.85 7.18 -0.35
CA LEU A 21 -2.82 5.89 -1.06
C LEU A 21 -2.00 4.84 -0.31
N ILE A 22 -0.89 5.25 0.32
CA ILE A 22 -0.14 4.40 1.25
C ILE A 22 -1.07 3.97 2.39
N LEU A 23 -1.82 4.89 2.98
CA LEU A 23 -2.78 4.57 4.04
C LEU A 23 -3.88 3.60 3.54
N LEU A 24 -4.41 3.78 2.33
CA LEU A 24 -5.42 2.89 1.74
C LEU A 24 -4.89 1.48 1.47
N GLY A 25 -3.63 1.34 1.04
CA GLY A 25 -2.96 0.05 0.91
C GLY A 25 -2.81 -0.71 2.25
N PHE A 26 -2.92 -0.01 3.38
CA PHE A 26 -2.97 -0.58 4.73
C PHE A 26 -4.35 -0.54 5.39
N GLY A 27 -5.32 0.19 4.83
CA GLY A 27 -6.63 0.46 5.43
C GLY A 27 -7.75 -0.48 4.94
N LEU A 28 -7.63 -0.99 3.72
CA LEU A 28 -8.50 -2.04 3.20
C LEU A 28 -7.96 -3.40 3.65
N PRO A 29 -8.81 -4.28 4.24
CA PRO A 29 -8.42 -5.66 4.48
C PRO A 29 -7.89 -6.30 3.21
N PHE A 30 -6.75 -7.00 3.31
CA PHE A 30 -6.06 -7.59 2.16
C PHE A 30 -6.97 -8.39 1.23
N ASN A 31 -7.95 -9.11 1.78
CA ASN A 31 -8.91 -9.89 1.01
C ASN A 31 -9.74 -9.00 0.06
N GLU A 32 -10.17 -7.81 0.51
CA GLU A 32 -10.95 -6.88 -0.31
C GLU A 32 -10.10 -6.36 -1.49
N VAL A 33 -8.79 -6.17 -1.27
CA VAL A 33 -7.83 -5.76 -2.33
C VAL A 33 -7.74 -6.80 -3.45
N ILE A 34 -7.93 -8.08 -3.14
CA ILE A 34 -7.91 -9.17 -4.14
C ILE A 34 -9.32 -9.62 -4.57
N GLY A 35 -10.36 -8.80 -4.30
CA GLY A 35 -11.74 -9.09 -4.69
C GLY A 35 -12.37 -10.27 -3.94
N LYS A 36 -11.92 -10.54 -2.71
CA LYS A 36 -12.43 -11.60 -1.83
C LYS A 36 -13.15 -11.02 -0.61
N PRO A 37 -14.10 -11.78 -0.01
CA PRO A 37 -14.74 -11.38 1.24
C PRO A 37 -13.71 -11.16 2.35
N ARG A 38 -13.93 -10.14 3.19
CA ARG A 38 -13.06 -9.80 4.32
C ARG A 38 -12.81 -10.97 5.26
N GLU A 39 -13.83 -11.79 5.48
CA GLU A 39 -13.84 -12.93 6.41
C GLU A 39 -13.19 -14.20 5.82
N MET A 40 -12.82 -14.18 4.54
CA MET A 40 -12.18 -15.32 3.90
C MET A 40 -10.87 -15.65 4.60
N ARG A 41 -10.74 -16.88 5.11
CA ARG A 41 -9.50 -17.31 5.75
C ARG A 41 -8.37 -17.25 4.74
N VAL A 42 -7.25 -16.63 5.13
CA VAL A 42 -6.03 -16.55 4.31
C VAL A 42 -5.56 -17.94 3.88
N ALA A 43 -5.72 -18.96 4.73
CA ALA A 43 -5.38 -20.35 4.41
C ALA A 43 -6.20 -20.97 3.26
N ASN A 44 -7.37 -20.39 2.96
CA ASN A 44 -8.26 -20.85 1.89
C ASN A 44 -8.02 -20.11 0.57
N LEU A 45 -7.07 -19.16 0.53
CA LEU A 45 -6.74 -18.46 -0.71
C LEU A 45 -6.04 -19.44 -1.67
N PRO A 46 -6.47 -19.51 -2.94
CA PRO A 46 -5.82 -20.39 -3.91
C PRO A 46 -4.38 -19.95 -4.21
N GLN A 47 -4.12 -18.65 -4.13
CA GLN A 47 -2.79 -18.08 -4.22
C GLN A 47 -2.04 -18.18 -2.89
N ARG A 48 -0.83 -18.71 -2.93
CA ARG A 48 0.08 -18.67 -1.78
C ARG A 48 0.53 -17.22 -1.57
N LEU A 49 0.49 -16.76 -0.33
CA LEU A 49 1.00 -15.45 0.05
C LEU A 49 2.36 -15.57 0.72
N ALA A 50 3.20 -14.55 0.56
CA ALA A 50 4.46 -14.41 1.28
C ALA A 50 4.49 -13.06 1.99
N ALA A 51 4.85 -13.10 3.27
CA ALA A 51 5.20 -11.89 4.01
C ALA A 51 6.52 -11.33 3.46
N THR A 52 6.61 -10.02 3.36
CA THR A 52 7.81 -9.28 2.96
C THR A 52 7.92 -8.01 3.80
N MET A 53 9.08 -7.35 3.74
CA MET A 53 9.31 -6.08 4.42
C MET A 53 9.39 -4.96 3.38
N LYS A 54 8.53 -3.94 3.52
CA LYS A 54 8.55 -2.73 2.67
C LYS A 54 8.58 -1.50 3.57
N GLY A 55 9.66 -0.71 3.47
CA GLY A 55 9.81 0.52 4.26
C GLY A 55 9.69 0.30 5.78
N GLY A 56 10.25 -0.80 6.29
CA GLY A 56 10.21 -1.16 7.71
C GLY A 56 8.88 -1.76 8.20
N ARG A 57 7.90 -1.98 7.32
CA ARG A 57 6.60 -2.57 7.66
C ARG A 57 6.43 -3.94 6.99
N ILE A 58 5.66 -4.82 7.64
CA ILE A 58 5.25 -6.09 7.05
C ILE A 58 4.24 -5.80 5.93
N ALA A 59 4.54 -6.26 4.73
CA ALA A 59 3.65 -6.27 3.59
C ALA A 59 3.37 -7.71 3.17
N VAL A 60 2.19 -7.98 2.62
CA VAL A 60 1.80 -9.30 2.11
C VAL A 60 1.67 -9.23 0.60
N ARG A 61 2.31 -10.16 -0.12
CA ARG A 61 2.25 -10.26 -1.58
C ARG A 61 1.93 -11.68 -2.04
N VAL A 62 1.45 -11.82 -3.27
CA VAL A 62 1.31 -13.13 -3.93
C VAL A 62 2.70 -13.72 -4.13
N ARG A 63 2.87 -14.98 -3.75
CA ARG A 63 4.09 -15.76 -3.98
C ARG A 63 4.01 -16.34 -5.40
N SER A 64 4.83 -15.80 -6.30
CA SER A 64 5.15 -16.40 -7.61
C SER A 64 5.88 -17.72 -7.43
#